data_AF-A0A9P2WQG2-F1
#
_entry.id   AF-A0A9P2WQG2-F1
#
_cell.length_a   1.000
_cell.length_b   1.000
_cell.length_c   1.000
_cell.angle_alpha   90.00
_cell.angle_beta   90.00
_cell.angle_gamma   90.00
#
_symmetry.space_group_name_H-M   'P 1'
#
loop_
_entity.id
_entity.type
_entity.pdbx_description
1 polymer ?
#
loop_
_entity_poly.entity_id
_entity_poly.type
_entity_poly.pdbx_seq_one_letter_code
_entity_poly.pdbx_strand_id
1 'polypeptide(L)' 'MVLNSGGELLFCAHHMRQHGESIRKVAMEIHDETDRLLSPKNRAGER' A
#
# COMPACT_ATOMS: atom_id res chain seq x y z
N MET A 1 1.84 0.17 -5.63
CA MET A 1 0.73 -0.34 -6.47
C MET A 1 0.72 0.45 -7.75
N VAL A 2 0.83 -0.20 -8.90
CA VAL A 2 0.87 0.50 -10.20
C VAL A 2 -0.56 0.83 -10.67
N LEU A 3 -0.78 2.12 -10.94
CA LEU A 3 -2.01 2.66 -11.52
C LEU A 3 -1.94 2.59 -13.05
N ASN A 4 -3.09 2.49 -13.73
CA ASN A 4 -3.18 2.38 -15.19
C ASN A 4 -2.62 3.59 -15.99
N SER A 5 -2.14 4.62 -15.30
CA SER A 5 -1.43 5.80 -15.87
C SER A 5 0.10 5.73 -15.73
N GLY A 6 0.66 4.62 -15.23
CA GLY A 6 2.09 4.41 -15.02
C GLY A 6 2.67 5.01 -13.72
N GLY A 7 1.85 5.71 -12.93
CA GLY A 7 2.22 6.19 -11.59
C GLY A 7 1.90 5.16 -10.49
N GLU A 8 2.56 5.28 -9.34
CA GLU A 8 2.27 4.45 -8.18
C GLU A 8 1.35 5.12 -7.16
N LEU A 9 0.51 4.32 -6.51
CA LEU A 9 -0.30 4.71 -5.36
C LEU A 9 0.15 3.94 -4.11
N LEU A 10 0.27 4.66 -2.98
CA LEU A 10 0.64 4.14 -1.67
C LEU A 10 -0.40 4.58 -0.63
N PHE A 11 -0.83 3.65 0.22
CA PHE A 11 -1.76 3.88 1.33
C PHE A 11 -1.59 2.79 2.39
N CYS A 12 -2.00 3.06 3.62
CA CYS A 12 -1.93 2.10 4.72
C CYS A 12 -3.01 1.01 4.60
N ALA A 13 -2.74 -0.15 5.22
CA ALA A 13 -3.66 -1.30 5.26
C ALA A 13 -5.07 -0.99 5.81
N HIS A 14 -5.23 0.12 6.55
CA HIS A 14 -6.54 0.63 6.95
C HIS A 14 -7.42 0.93 5.72
N HIS A 15 -6.93 1.75 4.79
CA HIS A 15 -7.69 2.13 3.60
C HIS A 15 -7.90 0.96 2.64
N MET A 16 -6.98 -0.02 2.61
CA MET A 16 -7.19 -1.28 1.86
C MET A 16 -8.38 -2.10 2.39
N ARG A 17 -8.69 -2.04 3.69
CA ARG A 17 -9.89 -2.71 4.24
C ARG A 17 -11.20 -2.02 3.86
N GLN A 18 -11.20 -0.70 3.69
CA GLN A 18 -12.39 0.08 3.34
C GLN A 18 -12.64 0.17 1.82
N HIS A 19 -11.57 0.24 1.02
CA HIS A 19 -11.64 0.50 -0.43
C HIS A 19 -11.07 -0.63 -1.28
N GLY A 20 -10.68 -1.77 -0.68
CA GLY A 20 -10.01 -2.87 -1.37
C GLY A 20 -10.80 -3.49 -2.52
N GLU A 21 -12.12 -3.35 -2.57
CA GLU A 21 -12.93 -3.84 -3.69
C GLU A 21 -12.87 -2.90 -4.91
N SER A 22 -12.89 -1.58 -4.72
CA SER A 22 -12.73 -0.61 -5.82
C SER A 22 -11.28 -0.55 -6.30
N ILE A 23 -10.32 -0.61 -5.40
CA ILE A 23 -8.88 -0.69 -5.72
C ILE A 23 -8.57 -1.88 -6.63
N ARG A 24 -9.10 -3.07 -6.32
CA ARG A 24 -8.94 -4.28 -7.15
C ARG A 24 -9.53 -4.18 -8.57
N LYS A 25 -10.39 -3.20 -8.84
CA LYS A 25 -11.00 -2.97 -10.17
C LYS A 25 -10.19 -2.00 -11.04
N VAL A 26 -9.18 -1.33 -10.50
CA VAL A 26 -8.38 -0.29 -11.19
C VAL A 26 -6.86 -0.42 -11.04
N ALA A 27 -6.39 -1.29 -10.14
CA ALA A 27 -4.98 -1.63 -10.00
C ALA A 27 -4.50 -2.55 -11.13
N MET A 28 -3.31 -2.30 -11.68
CA MET A 28 -2.63 -3.29 -12.53
C MET A 28 -1.94 -4.35 -11.66
N GLU A 29 -1.25 -3.93 -10.60
CA GLU A 29 -0.65 -4.82 -9.59
C GLU A 29 -0.79 -4.23 -8.18
N ILE A 30 -1.13 -5.09 -7.22
CA ILE A 30 -1.22 -4.79 -5.79
C ILE A 30 -0.05 -5.47 -5.07
N HIS A 31 0.83 -4.65 -4.51
CA HIS A 31 1.85 -5.09 -3.55
C HIS A 31 1.38 -4.76 -2.14
N ASP A 32 1.50 -5.70 -1.20
CA ASP A 32 1.28 -5.45 0.23
C ASP A 32 2.64 -5.36 0.94
N GLU A 33 2.99 -4.17 1.44
CA GLU A 33 4.19 -3.93 2.24
C GLU A 33 3.89 -3.87 3.75
N THR A 34 2.72 -4.30 4.23
CA THR A 34 2.33 -4.12 5.64
C THR A 34 3.33 -4.77 6.62
N ASP A 35 3.88 -5.94 6.30
CA ASP A 35 4.94 -6.60 7.09
C ASP A 35 6.23 -5.75 7.21
N ARG A 36 6.52 -4.89 6.24
CA ARG A 36 7.67 -3.97 6.29
C ARG A 36 7.50 -2.90 7.37
N LEU A 37 6.26 -2.55 7.73
CA LEU A 37 5.94 -1.69 8.88
C LEU A 37 6.10 -2.41 10.23
N LEU A 38 5.89 -3.74 10.26
CA LEU A 38 6.09 -4.57 11.44
C LEU A 38 7.58 -4.88 11.70
N SER A 39 8.43 -4.74 10.68
CA SER A 39 9.88 -4.91 10.81
C SER A 39 10.49 -3.91 11.80
N PRO A 40 11.29 -4.35 12.81
CA PRO A 40 11.82 -3.47 13.85
C PRO A 40 12.75 -2.36 13.30
N LYS A 41 13.26 -2.52 12.07
CA LYS A 41 14.07 -1.50 11.38
C LYS A 41 13.32 -0.17 11.16
N ASN A 42 11.99 -0.17 11.07
CA ASN A 42 11.24 1.03 10.70
C ASN A 42 10.94 1.99 11.89
N ARG A 43 11.16 1.56 13.14
CA ARG A 43 10.93 2.40 14.34
C ARG A 43 12.01 3.47 14.61
N ALA A 44 13.04 3.55 13.77
CA ALA A 44 14.16 4.47 13.93
C ALA A 44 14.06 5.75 13.07
N GLY A 45 12.99 5.91 12.27
CA GLY A 45 12.87 6.96 11.26
C GLY A 45 12.17 8.27 11.68
N GLU A 46 11.62 8.35 12.88
CA GLU A 46 10.87 9.53 13.37
C GLU A 46 11.54 10.15 14.61
N ARG A 47 12.49 11.06 14.37
CA ARG A 47 13.03 12.05 15.31
C ARG A 47 13.54 13.28 14.56
#